data_AF-J9BL38-F1
#
_entry.id   AF-J9BL38-F1
#
_cell.length_a   1.000
_cell.length_b   1.000
_cell.length_c   1.000
_cell.angle_alpha   90.00
_cell.angle_beta   90.00
_cell.angle_gamma   90.00
#
_symmetry.space_group_name_H-M   'P 1'
#
loop_
_entity.id
_entity.type
_entity.pdbx_description
1 polymer ?
#
loop_
_entity_poly.entity_id
_entity_poly.type
_entity_poly.pdbx_seq_one_letter_code
_entity_poly.pdbx_strand_id
1 'polypeptide(L)'
;MNEIFRIFEKLANYFDTHLNYIPLTFMLGFFVQTVVKRWSVLFENMGYIESTSMYIGGYVNGTDDESRLLRRTMSRYLCLTQLLIYRDISIRVRKRFPTYDSIIKAGFMSENEYEILKSTQSDFDKYWVPINWIYALIFRGRKSGKIISDAIACKLCDEVKSFRHHLQILCNYNWVPIPLAYPQLVFLAVYVYFAICLISRQFIITERDIPNKSNIDLLLPCVTMMEFVIFVGWMKVAEGLLNPFGEDDDDFESNFLIDKNLEVSLCIVDDASNNAPEMEKDQFWSNSK
;
A
#
# COMPACT_ATOMS: atom_id res chain seq x y z
N MET A 1 -55.33 -6.54 23.04
CA MET A 1 -54.00 -6.28 22.45
C MET A 1 -53.90 -4.78 22.19
N ASN A 2 -52.92 -4.09 22.80
CA ASN A 2 -52.82 -2.63 22.77
C ASN A 2 -52.66 -2.09 21.34
N GLU A 3 -53.26 -0.93 21.06
CA GLU A 3 -53.20 -0.25 19.76
C GLU A 3 -51.77 -0.04 19.25
N ILE A 4 -50.84 0.21 20.17
CA ILE A 4 -49.39 0.33 19.92
C ILE A 4 -48.82 -0.91 19.23
N PHE A 5 -49.17 -2.12 19.70
CA PHE A 5 -48.69 -3.36 19.06
C PHE A 5 -49.20 -3.50 17.64
N ARG A 6 -50.45 -3.09 17.37
CA ARG A 6 -51.01 -3.12 16.00
C ARG A 6 -50.30 -2.14 15.07
N ILE A 7 -49.91 -0.97 15.58
CA ILE A 7 -49.12 0.01 14.81
C ILE A 7 -47.74 -0.58 14.51
N PHE A 8 -47.09 -1.18 15.51
CA PHE A 8 -45.78 -1.82 15.33
C PHE A 8 -45.81 -2.93 14.28
N GLU A 9 -46.80 -3.83 14.31
CA GLU A 9 -46.96 -4.91 13.32
C GLU A 9 -47.04 -4.38 11.89
N LYS A 10 -47.87 -3.35 11.68
CA LYS A 10 -48.04 -2.73 10.36
C LYS A 10 -46.75 -2.07 9.89
N LEU A 11 -46.05 -1.40 10.79
CA LEU A 11 -44.81 -0.69 10.51
C LEU A 11 -43.66 -1.66 10.21
N ALA A 12 -43.55 -2.76 10.95
CA ALA A 12 -42.58 -3.83 10.68
C ALA A 12 -42.81 -4.46 9.30
N ASN A 13 -44.06 -4.80 8.96
CA ASN A 13 -44.41 -5.32 7.64
C ASN A 13 -44.18 -4.31 6.51
N TYR A 14 -44.49 -3.02 6.74
CA TYR A 14 -44.20 -1.96 5.78
C TYR A 14 -42.70 -1.87 5.49
N PHE A 15 -41.86 -1.86 6.52
CA PHE A 15 -40.42 -1.82 6.34
C PHE A 15 -39.87 -3.08 5.68
N ASP A 16 -40.36 -4.27 6.03
CA ASP A 16 -39.88 -5.53 5.46
C ASP A 16 -40.11 -5.59 3.94
N THR A 17 -41.31 -5.19 3.51
CA THR A 17 -41.66 -5.15 2.08
C THR A 17 -40.83 -4.15 1.27
N HIS A 18 -40.30 -3.10 1.91
CA HIS A 18 -39.51 -2.05 1.26
C HIS A 18 -37.99 -2.25 1.39
N LEU A 19 -37.52 -3.20 2.21
CA LEU A 19 -36.09 -3.50 2.39
C LEU A 19 -35.41 -3.90 1.07
N ASN A 20 -36.13 -4.61 0.19
CA ASN A 20 -35.63 -5.05 -1.12
C ASN A 20 -35.32 -3.90 -2.09
N TYR A 21 -35.74 -2.66 -1.78
CA TYR A 21 -35.41 -1.48 -2.57
C TYR A 21 -33.97 -1.00 -2.37
N ILE A 22 -33.28 -1.48 -1.32
CA ILE A 22 -31.88 -1.17 -1.07
C ILE A 22 -31.02 -2.29 -1.69
N PRO A 23 -30.36 -2.08 -2.84
CA PRO A 23 -29.57 -3.11 -3.51
C PRO A 23 -28.19 -3.27 -2.85
N LEU A 24 -28.17 -3.73 -1.60
CA LEU A 24 -26.99 -3.69 -0.74
C LEU A 24 -25.81 -4.49 -1.33
N THR A 25 -26.09 -5.69 -1.83
CA THR A 25 -25.09 -6.57 -2.45
C THR A 25 -24.40 -5.91 -3.64
N PHE A 26 -25.15 -5.18 -4.47
CA PHE A 26 -24.59 -4.49 -5.63
C PHE A 26 -23.71 -3.33 -5.17
N MET A 27 -24.26 -2.43 -4.34
CA MET A 27 -23.50 -1.27 -3.84
C MET A 27 -22.21 -1.67 -3.14
N LEU A 28 -22.28 -2.68 -2.27
CA LEU A 28 -21.13 -3.16 -1.53
C LEU A 28 -20.14 -3.91 -2.42
N GLY A 29 -20.62 -4.72 -3.37
CA GLY A 29 -19.78 -5.44 -4.32
C GLY A 29 -18.90 -4.52 -5.17
N PHE A 30 -19.50 -3.49 -5.78
CA PHE A 30 -18.74 -2.52 -6.57
C PHE A 30 -17.77 -1.69 -5.72
N PHE A 31 -18.18 -1.34 -4.51
CA PHE A 31 -17.33 -0.60 -3.59
C PHE A 31 -16.11 -1.42 -3.16
N VAL A 32 -16.32 -2.63 -2.64
CA VAL A 32 -15.24 -3.52 -2.20
C VAL A 32 -14.30 -3.84 -3.36
N GLN A 33 -14.81 -4.13 -4.56
CA GLN A 33 -13.98 -4.37 -5.74
C GLN A 33 -13.10 -3.16 -6.07
N THR A 34 -13.65 -1.94 -5.95
CA THR A 34 -12.89 -0.70 -6.19
C THR A 34 -11.77 -0.54 -5.15
N VAL A 35 -12.07 -0.78 -3.87
CA VAL A 35 -11.09 -0.71 -2.79
C VAL A 35 -9.98 -1.74 -2.99
N VAL A 36 -10.33 -3.01 -3.19
CA VAL A 36 -9.36 -4.10 -3.39
C VAL A 36 -8.47 -3.83 -4.60
N LYS A 37 -9.02 -3.34 -5.72
CA LYS A 37 -8.22 -2.97 -6.89
C LYS A 37 -7.20 -1.88 -6.57
N ARG A 38 -7.60 -0.84 -5.82
CA ARG A 38 -6.67 0.22 -5.42
C ARG A 38 -5.60 -0.32 -4.46
N TRP A 39 -6.00 -1.14 -3.50
CA TRP A 39 -5.09 -1.81 -2.57
C TRP A 39 -4.03 -2.64 -3.32
N SER A 40 -4.44 -3.44 -4.31
CA SER A 40 -3.52 -4.25 -5.12
C SER A 40 -2.51 -3.39 -5.90
N VAL A 41 -2.98 -2.29 -6.50
CA VAL A 41 -2.07 -1.35 -7.18
C VAL A 41 -1.05 -0.76 -6.21
N LEU A 42 -1.47 -0.38 -5.01
CA LEU A 42 -0.54 0.13 -3.99
C LEU A 42 0.50 -0.94 -3.58
N PHE A 43 0.05 -2.18 -3.38
CA PHE A 43 0.93 -3.31 -3.03
C PHE A 43 1.99 -3.60 -4.11
N GLU A 44 1.59 -3.61 -5.39
CA GLU A 44 2.49 -3.84 -6.52
C GLU A 44 3.54 -2.71 -6.68
N ASN A 45 3.27 -1.54 -6.11
CA ASN A 45 4.08 -0.32 -6.29
C ASN A 45 4.88 0.08 -5.03
N MET A 46 5.04 -0.81 -4.05
CA MET A 46 5.76 -0.56 -2.80
C MET A 46 7.26 -0.24 -2.96
N GLY A 47 7.82 -0.28 -4.17
CA GLY A 47 9.20 0.14 -4.40
C GLY A 47 10.23 -0.83 -3.83
N TYR A 48 10.18 -2.09 -4.24
CA TYR A 48 11.27 -3.03 -4.03
C TYR A 48 12.52 -2.57 -4.80
N ILE A 49 13.68 -2.58 -4.14
CA ILE A 49 14.90 -1.92 -4.64
C ILE A 49 15.86 -2.89 -5.34
N GLU A 50 15.71 -4.20 -5.11
CA GLU A 50 16.68 -5.22 -5.47
C GLU A 50 17.07 -5.17 -6.95
N SER A 51 16.09 -5.06 -7.85
CA SER A 51 16.34 -4.98 -9.30
C SER A 51 17.26 -3.79 -9.63
N THR A 52 16.92 -2.59 -9.15
CA THR A 52 17.71 -1.38 -9.40
C THR A 52 19.10 -1.48 -8.75
N SER A 53 19.21 -2.06 -7.55
CA SER A 53 20.49 -2.30 -6.90
C SER A 53 21.35 -3.33 -7.64
N MET A 54 20.78 -4.41 -8.18
CA MET A 54 21.51 -5.38 -9.00
C MET A 54 22.09 -4.72 -10.25
N TYR A 55 21.32 -3.83 -10.91
CA TYR A 55 21.82 -3.04 -12.02
C TYR A 55 22.95 -2.10 -11.61
N ILE A 56 22.82 -1.37 -10.49
CA ILE A 56 23.91 -0.52 -9.96
C ILE A 56 25.16 -1.36 -9.66
N GLY A 57 24.99 -2.51 -9.00
CA GLY A 57 26.05 -3.44 -8.61
C GLY A 57 26.82 -4.00 -9.80
N GLY A 58 26.10 -4.41 -10.85
CA GLY A 58 26.69 -5.03 -12.03
C GLY A 58 27.24 -4.05 -13.07
N TYR A 59 26.78 -2.80 -13.09
CA TYR A 59 27.13 -1.83 -14.14
C TYR A 59 28.11 -0.74 -13.71
N VAL A 60 28.36 -0.61 -12.41
CA VAL A 60 29.42 0.28 -11.89
C VAL A 60 30.65 -0.56 -11.57
N ASN A 61 31.63 -0.46 -12.45
CA ASN A 61 32.87 -1.24 -12.36
C ASN A 61 33.85 -0.64 -11.34
N GLY A 62 34.73 -1.50 -10.84
CA GLY A 62 35.83 -1.13 -9.95
C GLY A 62 35.64 -1.64 -8.53
N THR A 63 36.75 -2.07 -7.95
CA THR A 63 36.86 -2.55 -6.56
C THR A 63 37.47 -1.49 -5.64
N ASP A 64 37.87 -0.34 -6.19
CA ASP A 64 38.39 0.78 -5.44
C ASP A 64 37.30 1.50 -4.64
N ASP A 65 37.73 2.22 -3.60
CA ASP A 65 36.83 2.91 -2.66
C ASP A 65 35.90 3.91 -3.35
N GLU A 66 36.33 4.58 -4.43
CA GLU A 66 35.47 5.52 -5.17
C GLU A 66 34.33 4.80 -5.89
N SER A 67 34.60 3.65 -6.53
CA SER A 67 33.54 2.84 -7.16
C SER A 67 32.58 2.25 -6.14
N ARG A 68 33.11 1.77 -5.01
CA ARG A 68 32.32 1.28 -3.89
C ARG A 68 31.43 2.39 -3.32
N LEU A 69 31.98 3.57 -3.11
CA LEU A 69 31.25 4.75 -2.63
C LEU A 69 30.15 5.16 -3.61
N LEU A 70 30.45 5.17 -4.91
CA LEU A 70 29.47 5.49 -5.96
C LEU A 70 28.26 4.54 -5.92
N ARG A 71 28.52 3.23 -5.85
CA ARG A 71 27.49 2.19 -5.75
C ARG A 71 26.62 2.32 -4.49
N ARG A 72 27.26 2.41 -3.33
CA ARG A 72 26.55 2.53 -2.03
C ARG A 72 25.74 3.82 -1.95
N THR A 73 26.27 4.93 -2.47
CA THR A 73 25.58 6.24 -2.45
C THR A 73 24.34 6.22 -3.34
N MET A 74 24.41 5.67 -4.55
CA MET A 74 23.24 5.58 -5.43
C MET A 74 22.14 4.70 -4.80
N SER A 75 22.49 3.55 -4.23
CA SER A 75 21.52 2.70 -3.53
C SER A 75 20.89 3.38 -2.31
N ARG A 76 21.70 4.07 -1.51
CA ARG A 76 21.19 4.84 -0.36
C ARG A 76 20.25 5.97 -0.79
N TYR A 77 20.49 6.64 -1.92
CA TYR A 77 19.59 7.67 -2.45
C TYR A 77 18.25 7.12 -2.94
N LEU A 78 18.20 5.88 -3.43
CA LEU A 78 16.92 5.19 -3.73
C LEU A 78 16.15 4.95 -2.42
N CYS A 79 16.79 4.40 -1.39
CA CYS A 79 16.20 4.19 -0.07
C CYS A 79 15.74 5.52 0.56
N LEU A 80 16.55 6.58 0.44
CA LEU A 80 16.20 7.89 0.96
C LEU A 80 14.95 8.46 0.25
N THR A 81 14.85 8.30 -1.07
CA THR A 81 13.65 8.69 -1.84
C THR A 81 12.42 7.98 -1.31
N GLN A 82 12.50 6.65 -1.14
CA GLN A 82 11.41 5.85 -0.60
C GLN A 82 11.01 6.29 0.81
N LEU A 83 11.99 6.50 1.69
CA LEU A 83 11.78 6.95 3.06
C LEU A 83 11.04 8.30 3.10
N LEU A 84 11.48 9.28 2.28
CA LEU A 84 10.85 10.60 2.24
C LEU A 84 9.38 10.50 1.82
N ILE A 85 9.07 9.68 0.81
CA ILE A 85 7.68 9.45 0.39
C ILE A 85 6.89 8.72 1.47
N TYR A 86 7.45 7.66 2.05
CA TYR A 86 6.79 6.86 3.08
C TYR A 86 6.49 7.66 4.34
N ARG A 87 7.37 8.61 4.69
CA ARG A 87 7.15 9.54 5.79
C ARG A 87 5.94 10.47 5.59
N ASP A 88 5.51 10.69 4.36
CA ASP A 88 4.36 11.56 4.05
C ASP A 88 3.06 10.76 3.83
N ILE A 89 3.15 9.48 3.42
CA ILE A 89 1.96 8.63 3.18
C ILE A 89 1.66 7.63 4.31
N SER A 90 2.65 7.24 5.12
CA SER A 90 2.50 6.24 6.19
C SER A 90 2.63 6.84 7.58
N ILE A 91 1.60 6.61 8.40
CA ILE A 91 1.55 7.09 9.78
C ILE A 91 2.67 6.45 10.62
N ARG A 92 2.87 5.13 10.47
CA ARG A 92 3.93 4.37 11.16
C ARG A 92 5.32 4.89 10.83
N VAL A 93 5.60 5.20 9.56
CA VAL A 93 6.89 5.73 9.13
C VAL A 93 7.07 7.18 9.60
N ARG A 94 6.01 8.01 9.56
CA ARG A 94 6.05 9.38 10.09
C ARG A 94 6.37 9.43 11.59
N LYS A 95 5.83 8.48 12.37
CA LYS A 95 6.14 8.35 13.80
C LYS A 95 7.59 7.91 14.03
N ARG A 96 8.13 7.01 13.20
CA ARG A 96 9.53 6.56 13.28
C ARG A 96 10.52 7.66 12.87
N PHE A 97 10.18 8.43 11.85
CA PHE A 97 11.04 9.50 11.29
C PHE A 97 10.34 10.87 11.31
N PRO A 98 10.12 11.46 12.49
CA PRO A 98 9.35 12.71 12.59
C PRO A 98 10.09 13.91 12.00
N THR A 99 11.43 13.93 12.03
CA THR A 99 12.27 15.06 11.60
C THR A 99 13.39 14.60 10.66
N TYR A 100 13.98 15.52 9.89
CA TYR A 100 15.15 15.20 9.07
C TYR A 100 16.34 14.73 9.94
N ASP A 101 16.51 15.27 11.14
CA ASP A 101 17.55 14.79 12.08
C ASP A 101 17.42 13.30 12.40
N SER A 102 16.19 12.79 12.52
CA SER A 102 15.96 11.35 12.74
C SER A 102 16.38 10.50 11.52
N ILE A 103 16.21 11.04 10.31
CA ILE A 103 16.65 10.42 9.06
C ILE A 103 18.18 10.38 8.99
N ILE A 104 18.83 11.48 9.37
CA ILE A 104 20.29 11.62 9.40
C ILE A 104 20.90 10.66 10.43
N LYS A 105 20.36 10.63 11.65
CA LYS A 105 20.80 9.71 12.72
C LYS A 105 20.62 8.24 12.33
N ALA A 106 19.60 7.92 11.54
CA ALA A 106 19.39 6.57 11.03
C ALA A 106 20.30 6.20 9.85
N GLY A 107 21.11 7.14 9.33
CA GLY A 107 22.11 6.88 8.30
C GLY A 107 21.57 6.90 6.85
N PHE A 108 20.34 7.31 6.62
CA PHE A 108 19.78 7.44 5.27
C PHE A 108 20.31 8.68 4.53
N MET A 109 20.70 9.72 5.27
CA MET A 109 21.16 11.01 4.75
C MET A 109 22.33 11.53 5.58
N SER A 110 23.30 12.19 4.95
CA SER A 110 24.35 12.93 5.67
C SER A 110 23.96 14.40 5.91
N GLU A 111 24.62 15.06 6.86
CA GLU A 111 24.36 16.48 7.15
C GLU A 111 24.58 17.38 5.93
N ASN A 112 25.63 17.10 5.15
CA ASN A 112 25.92 17.85 3.92
C ASN A 112 24.81 17.67 2.86
N GLU A 113 24.28 16.45 2.72
CA GLU A 113 23.15 16.21 1.82
C GLU A 113 21.88 16.92 2.29
N TYR A 114 21.66 16.97 3.60
CA TYR A 114 20.54 17.71 4.17
C TYR A 114 20.61 19.19 3.84
N GLU A 115 21.79 19.81 3.96
CA GLU A 115 21.97 21.22 3.59
C GLU A 115 21.67 21.48 2.11
N ILE A 116 22.11 20.59 1.21
CA ILE A 116 21.80 20.70 -0.24
C ILE A 116 20.30 20.49 -0.49
N LEU A 117 19.68 19.52 0.18
CA LEU A 117 18.24 19.27 0.07
C LEU A 117 17.44 20.51 0.52
N LYS A 118 17.85 21.11 1.63
CA LYS A 118 17.23 22.29 2.20
C LYS A 118 17.41 23.51 1.31
N SER A 119 18.62 23.73 0.76
CA SER A 119 18.93 24.86 -0.13
C SER A 119 18.25 24.78 -1.49
N THR A 120 17.78 23.60 -1.90
CA THR A 120 17.04 23.43 -3.16
C THR A 120 15.72 24.22 -3.09
N GLN A 121 15.57 25.22 -3.95
CA GLN A 121 14.38 26.08 -3.99
C GLN A 121 13.20 25.33 -4.60
N SER A 122 12.23 24.96 -3.77
CA SER A 122 10.93 24.44 -4.18
C SER A 122 9.96 24.57 -3.01
N ASP A 123 8.75 25.04 -3.30
CA ASP A 123 7.65 25.12 -2.32
C ASP A 123 6.96 23.76 -2.11
N PHE A 124 7.29 22.77 -2.94
CA PHE A 124 6.73 21.42 -2.91
C PHE A 124 7.70 20.41 -2.32
N ASP A 125 7.20 19.20 -2.08
CA ASP A 125 7.98 18.10 -1.50
C ASP A 125 9.22 17.77 -2.34
N LYS A 126 10.34 17.54 -1.64
CA LYS A 126 11.68 17.40 -2.24
C LYS A 126 12.13 15.95 -2.35
N TYR A 127 11.21 14.98 -2.28
CA TYR A 127 11.52 13.55 -2.42
C TYR A 127 12.16 13.21 -3.77
N TRP A 128 11.99 14.05 -4.80
CA TRP A 128 12.60 13.87 -6.11
C TRP A 128 14.09 14.22 -6.16
N VAL A 129 14.61 14.96 -5.18
CA VAL A 129 15.98 15.48 -5.19
C VAL A 129 17.03 14.36 -5.14
N PRO A 130 16.92 13.33 -4.28
CA PRO A 130 17.88 12.22 -4.29
C PRO A 130 17.89 11.44 -5.61
N ILE A 131 16.73 11.27 -6.27
CA ILE A 131 16.67 10.70 -7.64
C ILE A 131 17.48 11.55 -8.62
N ASN A 132 17.38 12.88 -8.55
CA ASN A 132 18.17 13.76 -9.39
C ASN A 132 19.67 13.65 -9.12
N TRP A 133 20.06 13.46 -7.85
CA TRP A 133 21.46 13.18 -7.49
C TRP A 133 21.97 11.86 -8.08
N ILE A 134 21.13 10.80 -8.12
CA ILE A 134 21.49 9.54 -8.76
C ILE A 134 21.82 9.75 -10.25
N TYR A 135 21.01 10.51 -10.99
CA TYR A 135 21.31 10.84 -12.39
C TYR A 135 22.66 11.54 -12.53
N ALA A 136 22.96 12.52 -11.67
CA ALA A 136 24.25 13.20 -11.66
C ALA A 136 25.42 12.23 -11.37
N LEU A 137 25.23 11.26 -10.47
CA LEU A 137 26.20 10.23 -10.14
C LEU A 137 26.42 9.24 -11.30
N ILE A 138 25.37 8.83 -12.00
CA ILE A 138 25.47 7.98 -13.20
C ILE A 138 26.34 8.68 -14.25
N PHE A 139 26.07 9.94 -14.57
CA PHE A 139 26.86 10.66 -15.57
C PHE A 139 28.29 10.97 -15.10
N ARG A 140 28.52 11.18 -13.79
CA ARG A 140 29.86 11.30 -13.23
C ARG A 140 30.63 9.97 -13.35
N GLY A 141 30.01 8.85 -12.98
CA GLY A 141 30.55 7.51 -13.13
C GLY A 141 30.93 7.22 -14.57
N ARG A 142 30.06 7.61 -15.53
CA ARG A 142 30.32 7.48 -16.97
C ARG A 142 31.53 8.31 -17.43
N LYS A 143 31.62 9.59 -17.04
CA LYS A 143 32.76 10.46 -17.37
C LYS A 143 34.08 9.95 -16.79
N SER A 144 34.04 9.39 -15.59
CA SER A 144 35.21 8.80 -14.91
C SER A 144 35.59 7.39 -15.41
N GLY A 145 34.84 6.83 -16.37
CA GLY A 145 35.10 5.50 -16.91
C GLY A 145 34.67 4.32 -16.02
N LYS A 146 34.07 4.57 -14.85
CA LYS A 146 33.52 3.51 -13.98
C LYS A 146 32.27 2.86 -14.55
N ILE A 147 31.54 3.58 -15.40
CA ILE A 147 30.47 3.03 -16.24
C ILE A 147 31.00 3.00 -17.68
N ILE A 148 31.05 1.81 -18.28
CA ILE A 148 31.81 1.56 -19.52
C ILE A 148 31.22 2.31 -20.72
N SER A 149 29.90 2.23 -20.90
CA SER A 149 29.24 2.65 -22.13
C SER A 149 28.01 3.52 -21.88
N ASP A 150 27.64 4.31 -22.89
CA ASP A 150 26.44 5.14 -22.84
C ASP A 150 25.17 4.27 -22.76
N ALA A 151 25.17 3.10 -23.39
CA ALA A 151 24.06 2.14 -23.31
C ALA A 151 23.81 1.67 -21.87
N ILE A 152 24.89 1.38 -21.12
CA ILE A 152 24.79 0.99 -19.70
C ILE A 152 24.29 2.16 -18.85
N ALA A 153 24.80 3.37 -19.10
CA ALA A 153 24.34 4.56 -18.40
C ALA A 153 22.83 4.82 -18.65
N CYS A 154 22.37 4.71 -19.90
CA CYS A 154 20.95 4.80 -20.24
C CYS A 154 20.12 3.73 -19.53
N LYS A 155 20.61 2.48 -19.47
CA LYS A 155 19.89 1.41 -18.77
C LYS A 155 19.78 1.70 -17.27
N LEU A 156 20.82 2.20 -16.61
CA LEU A 156 20.73 2.64 -15.20
C LEU A 156 19.69 3.75 -15.03
N CYS A 157 19.67 4.73 -15.94
CA CYS A 157 18.68 5.81 -15.94
C CYS A 157 17.24 5.28 -16.04
N ASP A 158 16.99 4.27 -16.88
CA ASP A 158 15.69 3.64 -17.06
C ASP A 158 15.24 2.89 -15.80
N GLU A 159 16.14 2.17 -15.13
CA GLU A 159 15.83 1.45 -13.89
C GLU A 159 15.50 2.41 -12.74
N VAL A 160 16.28 3.50 -12.61
CA VAL A 160 16.00 4.57 -11.63
C VAL A 160 14.66 5.25 -11.93
N LYS A 161 14.36 5.51 -13.22
CA LYS A 161 13.08 6.06 -13.65
C LYS A 161 11.93 5.11 -13.30
N SER A 162 12.10 3.82 -13.55
CA SER A 162 11.11 2.78 -13.23
C SER A 162 10.83 2.75 -11.72
N PHE A 163 11.87 2.68 -10.88
CA PHE A 163 11.72 2.74 -9.43
C PHE A 163 10.96 4.00 -8.96
N ARG A 164 11.35 5.17 -9.45
CA ARG A 164 10.65 6.44 -9.17
C ARG A 164 9.18 6.38 -9.59
N HIS A 165 8.87 5.77 -10.74
CA HIS A 165 7.51 5.67 -11.25
C HIS A 165 6.59 4.88 -10.30
N HIS A 166 7.07 3.75 -9.77
CA HIS A 166 6.31 2.97 -8.77
C HIS A 166 6.00 3.81 -7.53
N LEU A 167 7.01 4.50 -6.98
CA LEU A 167 6.79 5.38 -5.82
C LEU A 167 5.87 6.58 -6.13
N GLN A 168 5.89 7.10 -7.36
CA GLN A 168 4.96 8.15 -7.79
C GLN A 168 3.51 7.65 -7.83
N ILE A 169 3.28 6.39 -8.17
CA ILE A 169 1.93 5.79 -8.12
C ILE A 169 1.39 5.86 -6.69
N LEU A 170 2.21 5.53 -5.69
CA LEU A 170 1.81 5.66 -4.28
C LEU A 170 1.41 7.10 -3.92
N CYS A 171 2.23 8.08 -4.32
CA CYS A 171 1.95 9.50 -4.11
C CYS A 171 0.60 9.92 -4.74
N ASN A 172 0.32 9.46 -5.96
CA ASN A 172 -0.92 9.79 -6.67
C ASN A 172 -2.15 9.20 -5.98
N TYR A 173 -2.06 7.98 -5.47
CA TYR A 173 -3.16 7.33 -4.76
C TYR A 173 -3.41 7.91 -3.37
N ASN A 174 -2.36 8.41 -2.70
CA ASN A 174 -2.48 9.18 -1.47
C ASN A 174 -3.09 10.57 -1.72
N TRP A 175 -2.64 11.26 -2.78
CA TRP A 175 -3.15 12.58 -3.13
C TRP A 175 -4.63 12.55 -3.57
N VAL A 176 -5.02 11.51 -4.32
CA VAL A 176 -6.38 11.34 -4.82
C VAL A 176 -7.00 10.05 -4.25
N PRO A 177 -7.60 10.12 -3.05
CA PRO A 177 -8.35 9.00 -2.47
C PRO A 177 -9.67 8.76 -3.21
N ILE A 178 -10.37 7.68 -2.86
CA ILE A 178 -11.75 7.47 -3.33
C ILE A 178 -12.60 8.68 -2.89
N PRO A 179 -13.45 9.25 -3.77
CA PRO A 179 -14.30 10.37 -3.40
C PRO A 179 -15.11 10.08 -2.15
N LEU A 180 -15.00 10.95 -1.14
CA LEU A 180 -15.54 10.74 0.20
C LEU A 180 -17.04 10.38 0.21
N ALA A 181 -17.81 10.95 -0.72
CA ALA A 181 -19.23 10.66 -0.88
C ALA A 181 -19.53 9.18 -1.17
N TYR A 182 -18.61 8.45 -1.81
CA TYR A 182 -18.84 7.07 -2.22
C TYR A 182 -18.77 6.08 -1.02
N PRO A 183 -17.71 6.05 -0.19
CA PRO A 183 -17.73 5.29 1.07
C PRO A 183 -18.89 5.70 1.97
N GLN A 184 -19.16 7.01 2.09
CA GLN A 184 -20.26 7.51 2.93
C GLN A 184 -21.63 6.95 2.50
N LEU A 185 -21.91 6.96 1.20
CA LEU A 185 -23.15 6.42 0.66
C LEU A 185 -23.30 4.91 0.94
N VAL A 186 -22.23 4.14 0.74
CA VAL A 186 -22.23 2.69 0.94
C VAL A 186 -22.39 2.35 2.42
N PHE A 187 -21.62 2.99 3.30
CA PHE A 187 -21.70 2.77 4.75
C PHE A 187 -23.07 3.16 5.30
N LEU A 188 -23.60 4.31 4.87
CA LEU A 188 -24.94 4.74 5.25
C LEU A 188 -25.99 3.73 4.78
N ALA A 189 -25.91 3.21 3.55
CA ALA A 189 -26.84 2.21 3.04
C ALA A 189 -26.83 0.93 3.89
N VAL A 190 -25.65 0.43 4.27
CA VAL A 190 -25.51 -0.73 5.18
C VAL A 190 -26.14 -0.44 6.54
N TYR A 191 -25.84 0.72 7.15
CA TYR A 191 -26.38 1.06 8.47
C TYR A 191 -27.89 1.27 8.44
N VAL A 192 -28.43 1.95 7.43
CA VAL A 192 -29.88 2.15 7.27
C VAL A 192 -30.57 0.81 7.04
N TYR A 193 -30.00 -0.06 6.20
CA TYR A 193 -30.53 -1.40 5.97
C TYR A 193 -30.70 -2.17 7.29
N PHE A 194 -29.64 -2.24 8.10
CA PHE A 194 -29.71 -2.96 9.37
C PHE A 194 -30.53 -2.25 10.45
N ALA A 195 -30.58 -0.91 10.45
CA ALA A 195 -31.49 -0.16 11.33
C ALA A 195 -32.96 -0.48 11.03
N ILE A 196 -33.32 -0.64 9.76
CA ILE A 196 -34.65 -1.09 9.35
C ILE A 196 -34.90 -2.54 9.75
N CYS A 197 -33.91 -3.44 9.56
CA CYS A 197 -34.01 -4.85 9.96
C CYS A 197 -34.25 -5.04 11.47
N LEU A 198 -33.71 -4.15 12.32
CA LEU A 198 -33.97 -4.17 13.78
C LEU A 198 -35.45 -4.03 14.11
N ILE A 199 -36.23 -3.39 13.24
CA ILE A 199 -37.67 -3.17 13.41
C ILE A 199 -38.47 -4.21 12.63
N SER A 200 -38.12 -4.42 11.36
CA SER A 200 -38.93 -5.21 10.41
C SER A 200 -38.85 -6.72 10.66
N ARG A 201 -37.73 -7.21 11.21
CA ARG A 201 -37.45 -8.63 11.41
C ARG A 201 -37.63 -9.09 12.86
N GLN A 202 -38.41 -8.35 13.64
CA GLN A 202 -38.84 -8.79 14.96
C GLN A 202 -39.86 -9.93 14.84
N PHE A 203 -39.79 -10.92 15.73
CA PHE A 203 -40.76 -12.02 15.74
C PHE A 203 -42.11 -11.53 16.25
N ILE A 204 -43.12 -11.55 15.38
CA ILE A 204 -44.47 -11.09 15.69
C ILE A 204 -45.36 -12.32 15.92
N ILE A 205 -45.68 -12.60 17.18
CA ILE A 205 -46.64 -13.63 17.56
C ILE A 205 -48.05 -13.02 17.66
N THR A 206 -48.86 -13.28 16.64
CA THR A 206 -50.25 -12.81 16.62
C THR A 206 -51.17 -13.89 16.05
N GLU A 207 -52.36 -14.06 16.64
CA GLU A 207 -53.38 -15.02 16.16
C GLU A 207 -53.99 -14.63 14.81
N ARG A 208 -53.92 -13.35 14.46
CA ARG A 208 -54.34 -12.77 13.18
C ARG A 208 -53.47 -13.25 12.02
N ASP A 209 -54.09 -13.41 10.85
CA ASP A 209 -53.40 -13.77 9.62
C ASP A 209 -52.74 -12.53 9.00
N ILE A 210 -51.47 -12.30 9.35
CA ILE A 210 -50.66 -11.19 8.87
C ILE A 210 -49.50 -11.80 8.07
N PRO A 211 -49.12 -11.26 6.89
CA PRO A 211 -48.08 -11.84 6.05
C PRO A 211 -46.70 -11.97 6.73
N ASN A 212 -46.38 -11.12 7.70
CA ASN A 212 -45.12 -11.16 8.47
C ASN A 212 -45.28 -11.88 9.84
N LYS A 213 -46.26 -12.78 9.96
CA LYS A 213 -46.47 -13.59 11.17
C LYS A 213 -45.36 -14.63 11.29
N SER A 214 -44.73 -14.68 12.46
CA SER A 214 -43.74 -15.69 12.76
C SER A 214 -44.43 -16.99 13.20
N ASN A 215 -44.20 -18.09 12.48
CA ASN A 215 -44.71 -19.41 12.87
C ASN A 215 -43.92 -20.02 14.05
N ILE A 216 -42.70 -19.52 14.28
CA ILE A 216 -41.79 -19.92 15.34
C ILE A 216 -41.25 -18.65 15.97
N ASP A 217 -41.35 -18.53 17.28
CA ASP A 217 -40.70 -17.46 18.04
C ASP A 217 -39.34 -17.95 18.52
N LEU A 218 -38.30 -17.60 17.78
CA LEU A 218 -36.94 -17.79 18.22
C LEU A 218 -36.56 -16.54 19.03
N LEU A 219 -36.15 -16.70 20.29
CA LEU A 219 -35.65 -15.59 21.10
C LEU A 219 -34.53 -14.79 20.39
N LEU A 220 -33.82 -15.42 19.44
CA LEU A 220 -32.75 -14.83 18.65
C LEU A 220 -33.01 -14.93 17.14
N PRO A 221 -32.90 -13.83 16.37
CA PRO A 221 -33.07 -13.85 14.92
C PRO A 221 -31.79 -14.33 14.22
N CYS A 222 -31.47 -15.62 14.34
CA CYS A 222 -30.19 -16.21 13.88
C CYS A 222 -29.85 -15.91 12.42
N VAL A 223 -30.83 -15.95 11.50
CA VAL A 223 -30.61 -15.68 10.07
C VAL A 223 -30.24 -14.21 9.84
N THR A 224 -30.94 -13.27 10.49
CA THR A 224 -30.63 -11.84 10.42
C THR A 224 -29.27 -11.52 11.03
N MET A 225 -28.90 -12.20 12.13
CA MET A 225 -27.57 -12.06 12.71
C MET A 225 -26.47 -12.55 11.76
N MET A 226 -26.69 -13.68 11.09
CA MET A 226 -25.75 -14.19 10.08
C MET A 226 -25.61 -13.19 8.92
N GLU A 227 -26.72 -12.65 8.43
CA GLU A 227 -26.71 -11.63 7.38
C GLU A 227 -25.97 -10.36 7.81
N PHE A 228 -26.18 -9.91 9.05
CA PHE A 228 -25.44 -8.79 9.64
C PHE A 228 -23.94 -9.04 9.62
N VAL A 229 -23.50 -10.20 10.12
CA VAL A 229 -22.07 -10.56 10.13
C VAL A 229 -21.48 -10.55 8.72
N ILE A 230 -22.20 -11.09 7.73
CA ILE A 230 -21.73 -11.14 6.35
C ILE A 230 -21.61 -9.73 5.75
N PHE A 231 -22.66 -8.91 5.77
CA PHE A 231 -22.63 -7.60 5.10
C PHE A 231 -21.81 -6.56 5.86
N VAL A 232 -21.90 -6.51 7.19
CA VAL A 232 -21.06 -5.61 7.99
C VAL A 232 -19.62 -6.06 7.96
N GLY A 233 -19.35 -7.37 8.02
CA GLY A 233 -18.00 -7.91 7.82
C GLY A 233 -17.43 -7.55 6.46
N TRP A 234 -18.21 -7.69 5.38
CA TRP A 234 -17.77 -7.34 4.03
C TRP A 234 -17.52 -5.83 3.86
N MET A 235 -18.34 -4.99 4.50
CA MET A 235 -18.09 -3.54 4.61
C MET A 235 -16.81 -3.24 5.39
N LYS A 236 -16.57 -3.94 6.51
CA LYS A 236 -15.35 -3.78 7.33
C LYS A 236 -14.08 -4.18 6.58
N VAL A 237 -14.14 -5.20 5.72
CA VAL A 237 -13.03 -5.54 4.82
C VAL A 237 -12.68 -4.34 3.91
N ALA A 238 -13.68 -3.70 3.30
CA ALA A 238 -13.42 -2.50 2.49
C ALA A 238 -12.96 -1.29 3.31
N GLU A 239 -13.41 -1.16 4.55
CA GLU A 239 -12.99 -0.09 5.46
C GLU A 239 -11.50 -0.24 5.83
N GLY A 240 -11.07 -1.43 6.25
CA GLY A 240 -9.67 -1.70 6.61
C GLY A 240 -8.71 -1.55 5.42
N LEU A 241 -9.13 -1.95 4.22
CA LEU A 241 -8.30 -1.82 3.02
C LEU A 241 -8.30 -0.41 2.39
N LEU A 242 -9.09 0.53 2.93
CA LEU A 242 -9.26 1.86 2.33
C LEU A 242 -7.96 2.68 2.41
N ASN A 243 -7.21 2.53 3.49
CA ASN A 243 -5.92 3.20 3.71
C ASN A 243 -4.86 2.20 4.22
N PRO A 244 -4.17 1.47 3.33
CA PRO A 244 -3.22 0.43 3.73
C PRO A 244 -1.90 0.96 4.32
N PHE A 245 -1.75 2.28 4.48
CA PHE A 245 -0.59 2.91 5.10
C PHE A 245 -0.90 3.47 6.50
N GLY A 246 -2.01 3.03 7.09
CA GLY A 246 -2.45 3.40 8.42
C GLY A 246 -1.66 2.72 9.53
N GLU A 247 -2.39 2.31 10.58
CA GLU A 247 -1.83 1.63 11.73
C GLU A 247 -2.54 0.31 12.06
N ASP A 248 -3.48 -0.14 11.24
CA ASP A 248 -4.25 -1.37 11.46
C ASP A 248 -3.38 -2.62 11.28
N ASP A 249 -3.77 -3.73 11.90
CA ASP A 249 -2.95 -4.96 11.94
C ASP A 249 -2.63 -5.52 10.53
N ASP A 250 -3.53 -5.32 9.57
CA ASP A 250 -3.40 -5.79 8.18
C ASP A 250 -2.82 -4.73 7.22
N ASP A 251 -2.43 -3.55 7.73
CA ASP A 251 -1.79 -2.52 6.93
C ASP A 251 -0.36 -2.91 6.50
N PHE A 252 0.14 -2.24 5.47
CA PHE A 252 1.47 -2.53 4.94
C PHE A 252 2.58 -2.23 5.96
N GLU A 253 3.46 -3.23 6.16
CA GLU A 253 4.66 -3.15 6.99
C GLU A 253 5.76 -2.30 6.36
N SER A 254 5.50 -1.00 6.27
CA SER A 254 6.34 -0.01 5.57
C SER A 254 7.71 0.17 6.23
N ASN A 255 7.78 0.12 7.57
CA ASN A 255 9.04 0.22 8.31
C ASN A 255 9.94 -0.99 8.04
N PHE A 256 9.37 -2.20 8.01
CA PHE A 256 10.10 -3.41 7.66
C PHE A 256 10.68 -3.30 6.25
N LEU A 257 9.86 -2.86 5.27
CA LEU A 257 10.33 -2.74 3.89
C LEU A 257 11.46 -1.73 3.75
N ILE A 258 11.41 -0.59 4.46
CA ILE A 258 12.50 0.40 4.47
C ILE A 258 13.80 -0.23 4.97
N ASP A 259 13.75 -0.96 6.09
CA ASP A 259 14.93 -1.57 6.70
C ASP A 259 15.52 -2.66 5.80
N LYS A 260 14.65 -3.54 5.31
CA LYS A 260 15.01 -4.61 4.38
C LYS A 260 15.61 -4.05 3.08
N ASN A 261 15.03 -3.00 2.52
CA ASN A 261 15.56 -2.38 1.30
C ASN A 261 16.94 -1.75 1.54
N LEU A 262 17.16 -1.07 2.67
CA LEU A 262 18.47 -0.50 2.98
C LEU A 262 19.53 -1.59 3.14
N GLU A 263 19.25 -2.62 3.93
CA GLU A 263 20.19 -3.72 4.18
C GLU A 263 20.53 -4.48 2.90
N VAL A 264 19.50 -4.94 2.17
CA VAL A 264 19.67 -5.75 0.96
C VAL A 264 20.33 -4.94 -0.15
N SER A 265 19.94 -3.68 -0.35
CA SER A 265 20.56 -2.85 -1.40
C SER A 265 22.05 -2.64 -1.17
N LEU A 266 22.47 -2.38 0.08
CA LEU A 266 23.87 -2.20 0.42
C LEU A 266 24.66 -3.49 0.28
N CYS A 267 24.09 -4.64 0.68
CA CYS A 267 24.71 -5.95 0.49
C CYS A 267 24.92 -6.26 -1.00
N ILE A 268 23.90 -6.05 -1.85
CA ILE A 268 23.97 -6.30 -3.29
C ILE A 268 25.09 -5.49 -3.95
N VAL A 269 25.19 -4.20 -3.62
CA VAL A 269 26.11 -3.29 -4.32
C VAL A 269 27.50 -3.21 -3.70
N ASP A 270 27.73 -3.90 -2.59
CA ASP A 270 29.00 -3.90 -1.86
C ASP A 270 29.51 -5.31 -1.62
N ASP A 271 29.00 -6.00 -0.59
CA ASP A 271 29.53 -7.29 -0.12
C ASP A 271 29.39 -8.41 -1.17
N ALA A 272 28.29 -8.41 -1.93
CA ALA A 272 28.04 -9.36 -3.01
C ALA A 272 28.52 -8.84 -4.39
N SER A 273 29.08 -7.63 -4.47
CA SER A 273 29.47 -7.02 -5.74
C SER A 273 30.66 -7.73 -6.36
N ASN A 274 30.50 -8.25 -7.57
CA ASN A 274 31.53 -9.00 -8.31
C ASN A 274 32.15 -10.17 -7.54
N ASN A 275 31.42 -10.72 -6.58
CA ASN A 275 31.86 -11.81 -5.71
C ASN A 275 31.14 -13.13 -6.08
N ALA A 276 31.18 -13.49 -7.36
CA ALA A 276 30.66 -14.76 -7.84
C ALA A 276 31.61 -15.90 -7.42
N PRO A 277 31.08 -17.09 -7.06
CA PRO A 277 31.91 -18.25 -6.79
C PRO A 277 32.70 -18.67 -8.05
N GLU A 278 33.77 -19.44 -7.85
CA GLU A 278 34.53 -20.00 -8.95
C GLU A 278 33.64 -20.87 -9.85
N MET A 279 33.88 -20.80 -11.16
CA MET A 279 33.10 -21.56 -12.13
C MET A 279 33.52 -23.03 -12.11
N GLU A 280 32.60 -23.90 -11.71
CA GLU A 280 32.78 -25.35 -11.75
C GLU A 280 31.88 -25.98 -12.81
N LYS A 281 32.31 -27.15 -13.32
CA LYS A 281 31.47 -27.96 -14.20
C LYS A 281 30.31 -28.52 -13.38
N ASP A 282 29.09 -28.26 -13.84
CA ASP A 282 27.90 -28.80 -13.22
C ASP A 282 27.75 -30.32 -13.49
N GLN A 283 26.80 -30.94 -12.81
CA GLN A 283 26.56 -32.39 -12.88
C GLN A 283 26.09 -32.88 -14.26
N PHE A 284 25.64 -31.98 -15.14
CA PHE A 284 25.19 -32.27 -16.49
C PHE A 284 26.26 -31.98 -17.54
N TRP A 285 27.44 -31.48 -17.13
CA TRP A 285 28.56 -31.29 -18.03
C TRP A 285 29.00 -32.64 -18.59
N SER A 286 28.63 -32.91 -19.86
CA SER A 286 28.83 -34.22 -20.48
C SER A 286 30.30 -34.63 -20.40
N ASN A 287 30.57 -35.73 -19.70
CA ASN A 287 31.81 -36.47 -19.88
C ASN A 287 31.73 -37.20 -21.21
N SER A 288 31.92 -36.45 -22.30
CA SER A 288 32.10 -37.02 -23.64
C SER A 288 33.25 -38.03 -23.54
N LYS A 289 32.93 -39.31 -23.64
CA LYS A 289 33.90 -40.33 -24.05
C LYS A 289 34.18 -40.16 -25.53
#